data_AF-A0A484K6Z6-F1
#
_entry.id   AF-A0A484K6Z6-F1
#
_cell.length_a   1.000
_cell.length_b   1.000
_cell.length_c   1.000
_cell.angle_alpha   90.00
_cell.angle_beta   90.00
_cell.angle_gamma   90.00
#
_symmetry.space_group_name_H-M   'P 1'
#
loop_
_entity.id
_entity.type
_entity.pdbx_description
1 polymer ?
#
loop_
_entity_poly.entity_id
_entity_poly.type
_entity_poly.pdbx_seq_one_letter_code
_entity_poly.pdbx_strand_id
1 'polypeptide(L)'
;MADESLQLKTLQTILVMFQSCLQPDNEENTAQALGICLRLLESNRSYSVRNTAAATFRQAVALIFDRVVTAESLPSEKFKFASGVHMSRSNSVTSDITRNITHLKSLEQEFTSGTSLLMRNTLTKSGKLGLILLEDLASLAASGSANWLGVSSLQRTFVLDILEFILSNYVVLFRTLIPYEEVLRHQICSILMTSLRTDSEFEGETGEPYFRRLVLRSVAHVIRLYSSLLITESEV
;
A
#
# COMPACT_ATOMS: atom_id res chain seq x y z
N MET A 1 26.73 -2.13 17.79
CA MET A 1 25.97 -1.13 18.58
C MET A 1 26.01 0.27 17.96
N ALA A 2 27.18 0.87 17.65
CA ALA A 2 27.22 2.21 17.05
C ALA A 2 26.52 2.29 15.68
N ASP A 3 26.75 1.31 14.80
CA ASP A 3 26.13 1.24 13.46
C ASP A 3 24.59 1.09 13.52
N GLU A 4 24.08 0.27 14.43
CA GLU A 4 22.63 0.12 14.66
C GLU A 4 21.98 1.43 15.11
N SER A 5 22.61 2.15 16.04
CA SER A 5 22.09 3.45 16.49
C SER A 5 22.08 4.49 15.37
N LEU A 6 23.05 4.43 14.45
CA LEU A 6 23.11 5.30 13.28
C LEU A 6 22.00 4.95 12.29
N GLN A 7 21.79 3.66 12.00
CA GLN A 7 20.73 3.19 11.11
C GLN A 7 19.33 3.58 11.61
N LEU A 8 19.07 3.45 12.92
CA LEU A 8 17.80 3.88 13.51
C LEU A 8 17.60 5.40 13.40
N LYS A 9 18.66 6.18 13.62
CA LYS A 9 18.62 7.64 13.41
C LYS A 9 18.39 8.01 11.95
N THR A 10 18.97 7.26 11.01
CA THR A 10 18.73 7.44 9.57
C THR A 10 17.26 7.19 9.25
N LEU A 11 16.68 6.08 9.71
CA LEU A 11 15.25 5.77 9.52
C LEU A 11 14.34 6.84 10.14
N GLN A 12 14.67 7.33 11.33
CA GLN A 12 13.95 8.42 11.98
C GLN A 12 14.04 9.71 11.17
N THR A 13 15.22 10.04 10.64
CA THR A 13 15.44 11.23 9.81
C THR A 13 14.63 11.16 8.52
N ILE A 14 14.65 10.00 7.84
CA ILE A 14 13.82 9.77 6.65
C ILE A 14 12.35 9.97 6.97
N LEU A 15 11.85 9.39 8.07
CA LEU A 15 10.45 9.54 8.46
C LEU A 15 10.08 11.02 8.70
N VAL A 16 10.93 11.76 9.42
CA VAL A 16 10.72 13.18 9.69
C VAL A 16 10.74 13.99 8.39
N MET A 17 11.60 13.66 7.42
CA MET A 17 11.59 14.29 6.09
C MET A 17 10.27 14.07 5.37
N PHE A 18 9.71 12.85 5.41
CA PHE A 18 8.41 12.57 4.83
C PHE A 18 7.25 13.29 5.53
N GLN A 19 7.33 13.48 6.86
CA GLN A 19 6.31 14.17 7.65
C GLN A 19 6.38 15.70 7.52
N SER A 20 7.57 16.23 7.27
CA SER A 20 7.80 17.67 7.19
C SER A 20 7.31 18.25 5.87
N CYS A 21 7.04 19.56 5.85
CA CYS A 21 6.76 20.33 4.64
C CYS A 21 7.96 20.42 3.67
N LEU A 22 9.15 19.99 4.12
CA LEU A 22 10.41 19.87 3.36
C LEU A 22 10.49 18.56 2.57
N GLN A 23 9.35 18.13 2.02
CA GLN A 23 9.26 16.88 1.28
C GLN A 23 10.33 16.87 0.18
N PRO A 24 10.90 15.70 -0.19
CA PRO A 24 11.69 15.61 -1.41
C PRO A 24 10.88 16.16 -2.59
N ASP A 25 11.17 17.39 -3.00
CA ASP A 25 10.55 18.06 -4.17
C ASP A 25 10.85 17.31 -5.47
N ASN A 26 11.80 16.37 -5.41
CA ASN A 26 12.23 15.53 -6.50
C ASN A 26 11.82 14.07 -6.30
N GLU A 27 11.33 13.47 -7.38
CA GLU A 27 10.97 12.07 -7.50
C GLU A 27 12.15 11.15 -7.10
N GLU A 28 13.36 11.47 -7.59
CA GLU A 28 14.59 10.72 -7.28
C GLU A 28 14.92 10.68 -5.78
N ASN A 29 14.77 11.82 -5.09
CA ASN A 29 15.06 11.88 -3.65
C ASN A 29 14.05 11.03 -2.85
N THR A 30 12.81 10.95 -3.33
CA THR A 30 11.78 10.09 -2.74
C THR A 30 12.13 8.62 -2.93
N ALA A 31 12.47 8.22 -4.16
CA ALA A 31 12.94 6.88 -4.49
C ALA A 31 14.13 6.47 -3.62
N GLN A 32 15.14 7.32 -3.50
CA GLN A 32 16.33 7.05 -2.69
C GLN A 32 15.99 6.87 -1.21
N ALA A 33 15.13 7.71 -0.63
CA ALA A 33 14.74 7.62 0.77
C ALA A 33 13.96 6.32 1.06
N LEU A 34 13.04 5.94 0.18
CA LEU A 34 12.31 4.66 0.27
C LEU A 34 13.24 3.47 0.06
N GLY A 35 14.15 3.54 -0.92
CA GLY A 35 15.15 2.52 -1.20
C GLY A 35 16.11 2.29 -0.03
N ILE A 36 16.49 3.33 0.73
CA ILE A 36 17.25 3.17 1.98
C ILE A 36 16.46 2.35 3.01
N CYS A 37 15.16 2.63 3.17
CA CYS A 37 14.31 1.86 4.08
C CYS A 37 14.25 0.39 3.68
N LEU A 38 14.06 0.10 2.39
CA LEU A 38 14.00 -1.28 1.88
C LEU A 38 15.34 -2.01 2.01
N ARG A 39 16.46 -1.34 1.69
CA ARG A 39 17.80 -1.94 1.88
C ARG A 39 18.06 -2.27 3.35
N LEU A 40 17.69 -1.39 4.28
CA LEU A 40 17.82 -1.65 5.72
C LEU A 40 16.86 -2.74 6.22
N LEU A 41 15.72 -2.92 5.56
CA LEU A 41 14.78 -3.99 5.85
C LEU A 41 15.35 -5.37 5.47
N GLU A 42 16.00 -5.49 4.31
CA GLU A 42 16.49 -6.78 3.80
C GLU A 42 17.88 -7.16 4.29
N SER A 43 18.83 -6.21 4.25
CA SER A 43 20.25 -6.51 4.47
C SER A 43 20.67 -6.54 5.94
N ASN A 44 19.81 -6.08 6.85
CA ASN A 44 20.21 -5.87 8.24
C ASN A 44 19.98 -7.10 9.12
N ARG A 45 20.98 -7.45 9.93
CA ARG A 45 20.90 -8.58 10.87
C ARG A 45 20.08 -8.25 12.12
N SER A 46 19.95 -6.98 12.50
CA SER A 46 19.17 -6.57 13.66
C SER A 46 17.67 -6.58 13.37
N TYR A 47 16.94 -7.40 14.13
CA TYR A 47 15.47 -7.41 14.09
C TYR A 47 14.87 -6.03 14.40
N SER A 48 15.49 -5.26 15.30
CA SER A 48 15.03 -3.92 15.66
C SER A 48 15.09 -2.97 14.46
N VAL A 49 16.22 -2.96 13.74
CA VAL A 49 16.41 -2.12 12.55
C VAL A 49 15.47 -2.55 11.44
N ARG A 50 15.34 -3.86 11.18
CA ARG A 50 14.41 -4.37 10.16
C ARG A 50 12.96 -3.99 10.45
N ASN A 51 12.49 -4.21 11.68
CA ASN A 51 11.11 -3.88 12.05
C ASN A 51 10.86 -2.36 11.99
N THR A 52 11.83 -1.56 12.42
CA THR A 52 11.76 -0.09 12.31
C THR A 52 11.75 0.34 10.85
N ALA A 53 12.57 -0.26 9.99
CA ALA A 53 12.61 0.03 8.56
C ALA A 53 11.28 -0.30 7.87
N ALA A 54 10.68 -1.46 8.18
CA ALA A 54 9.35 -1.84 7.72
C ALA A 54 8.27 -0.83 8.15
N ALA A 55 8.30 -0.40 9.41
CA ALA A 55 7.35 0.59 9.94
C ALA A 55 7.53 1.96 9.28
N THR A 56 8.77 2.42 9.12
CA THR A 56 9.10 3.68 8.44
C THR A 56 8.64 3.64 6.98
N PHE A 57 8.89 2.54 6.27
CA PHE A 57 8.44 2.39 4.88
C PHE A 57 6.92 2.47 4.76
N ARG A 58 6.18 1.72 5.59
CA ARG A 58 4.70 1.77 5.65
C ARG A 58 4.18 3.19 5.88
N GLN A 59 4.79 3.91 6.83
CA GLN A 59 4.39 5.29 7.13
C GLN A 59 4.71 6.25 5.98
N ALA A 60 5.87 6.09 5.33
CA ALA A 60 6.22 6.90 4.17
C ALA A 60 5.26 6.66 3.00
N VAL A 61 4.87 5.41 2.73
CA VAL A 61 3.83 5.05 1.74
C VAL A 61 2.51 5.74 2.08
N ALA A 62 2.04 5.65 3.33
CA ALA A 62 0.81 6.32 3.76
C ALA A 62 0.87 7.84 3.53
N LEU A 63 1.98 8.48 3.89
CA LEU A 63 2.17 9.93 3.67
C LEU A 63 2.18 10.31 2.19
N ILE A 64 2.74 9.46 1.32
CA ILE A 64 2.71 9.67 -0.14
C ILE A 64 1.26 9.60 -0.65
N PHE A 65 0.53 8.55 -0.30
CA PHE A 65 -0.85 8.35 -0.77
C PHE A 65 -1.83 9.38 -0.20
N ASP A 66 -1.66 9.78 1.05
CA ASP A 66 -2.38 10.91 1.66
C ASP A 66 -2.21 12.21 0.87
N ARG A 67 -0.99 12.43 0.36
CA ARG A 67 -0.69 13.58 -0.49
C ARG A 67 -1.27 13.44 -1.88
N VAL A 68 -1.30 12.24 -2.45
CA VAL A 68 -2.01 11.99 -3.72
C VAL A 68 -3.47 12.39 -3.59
N VAL A 69 -4.18 11.88 -2.57
CA VAL A 69 -5.59 12.24 -2.32
C VAL A 69 -5.77 13.76 -2.22
N THR A 70 -4.89 14.44 -1.49
CA THR A 70 -4.95 15.89 -1.31
C THR A 70 -4.66 16.66 -2.61
N ALA A 71 -3.60 16.28 -3.33
CA ALA A 71 -3.17 16.95 -4.56
C ALA A 71 -4.16 16.74 -5.71
N GLU A 72 -4.81 15.58 -5.74
CA GLU A 72 -5.84 15.24 -6.71
C GLU A 72 -7.21 15.86 -6.38
N SER A 73 -7.32 16.63 -5.29
CA SER A 73 -8.56 17.22 -4.79
C SER A 73 -9.67 16.18 -4.55
N LEU A 74 -9.28 14.98 -4.15
CA LEU A 74 -10.20 13.89 -3.87
C LEU A 74 -10.72 14.01 -2.43
N PRO A 75 -11.95 13.54 -2.15
CA PRO A 75 -12.47 13.54 -0.80
C PRO A 75 -11.51 12.74 0.08
N SER A 76 -10.88 13.46 1.02
CA SER A 76 -10.08 12.86 2.08
C SER A 76 -11.04 12.22 3.07
N GLU A 77 -11.54 11.03 2.73
CA GLU A 77 -12.17 10.13 3.69
C GLU A 77 -11.09 9.50 4.57
N LYS A 78 -10.30 10.34 5.25
CA LYS A 78 -9.25 9.87 6.15
C LYS A 78 -9.88 9.28 7.41
N PHE A 79 -10.06 7.97 7.41
CA PHE A 79 -9.98 7.19 8.63
C PHE A 79 -8.63 7.49 9.29
N LYS A 80 -8.65 8.27 10.37
CA LYS A 80 -7.48 8.55 11.20
C LYS A 80 -7.02 7.26 11.89
N PHE A 81 -6.17 6.49 11.23
CA PHE A 81 -5.31 5.50 11.86
C PHE A 81 -3.83 5.89 11.65
N ALA A 82 -3.42 7.08 12.12
CA ALA A 82 -1.98 7.40 12.29
C ALA A 82 -1.65 8.77 12.93
N SER A 83 -2.62 9.66 13.19
CA SER A 83 -2.35 10.85 14.01
C SER A 83 -2.76 10.58 15.45
N GLY A 84 -1.91 9.88 16.17
CA GLY A 84 -2.17 9.49 17.55
C GLY A 84 -1.00 8.74 18.16
N VAL A 85 -0.01 9.49 18.62
CA VAL A 85 0.83 9.08 19.75
C VAL A 85 -0.15 8.78 20.90
N HIS A 86 -0.56 7.52 21.06
CA HIS A 86 -1.05 6.92 22.30
C HIS A 86 -1.28 5.42 22.03
N MET A 87 -0.34 4.58 22.47
CA MET A 87 -0.62 3.19 22.71
C MET A 87 -1.76 3.09 23.74
N SER A 88 -2.96 2.73 23.28
CA SER A 88 -3.94 2.06 24.11
C SER A 88 -4.14 0.66 23.52
N ARG A 89 -3.62 -0.33 24.24
CA ARG A 89 -3.91 -1.74 23.99
C ARG A 89 -5.42 -1.94 24.16
N SER A 90 -6.12 -2.24 23.08
CA SER A 90 -7.46 -2.84 23.15
C SER A 90 -7.58 -3.88 22.05
N ASN A 91 -7.50 -5.14 22.47
CA ASN A 91 -7.71 -6.29 21.62
C ASN A 91 -9.22 -6.44 21.39
N SER A 92 -9.74 -5.95 20.27
CA SER A 92 -11.07 -6.35 19.79
C SER A 92 -11.13 -6.27 18.27
N VAL A 93 -10.85 -7.41 17.62
CA VAL A 93 -10.81 -7.59 16.16
C VAL A 93 -12.20 -7.45 15.50
N THR A 94 -13.28 -7.42 16.29
CA THR A 94 -14.67 -7.37 15.79
C THR A 94 -15.19 -5.96 15.52
N SER A 95 -14.70 -4.92 16.20
CA SER A 95 -15.22 -3.55 16.05
C SER A 95 -14.71 -2.84 14.79
N ASP A 96 -13.51 -3.17 14.31
CA ASP A 96 -12.92 -2.54 13.14
C ASP A 96 -13.57 -3.01 11.83
N ILE A 97 -14.08 -4.25 11.80
CA ILE A 97 -14.74 -4.84 10.63
C ILE A 97 -16.14 -4.24 10.42
N THR A 98 -16.93 -4.08 11.49
CA THR A 98 -18.28 -3.49 11.41
C THR A 98 -18.26 -2.02 11.00
N ARG A 99 -17.22 -1.28 11.41
CA ARG A 99 -17.06 0.14 11.07
C ARG A 99 -16.78 0.34 9.58
N ASN A 100 -16.00 -0.56 8.97
CA ASN A 100 -15.72 -0.58 7.53
C ASN A 100 -16.96 -0.91 6.67
N ILE A 101 -17.79 -1.88 7.11
CA ILE A 101 -19.02 -2.28 6.40
C ILE A 101 -20.04 -1.12 6.31
N THR A 102 -20.14 -0.33 7.37
CA THR A 102 -21.08 0.80 7.44
C THR A 102 -20.60 1.97 6.58
N HIS A 103 -19.29 2.16 6.47
CA HIS A 103 -18.67 3.23 5.69
C HIS A 103 -18.69 2.96 4.18
N LEU A 104 -18.55 1.69 3.78
CA LEU A 104 -18.63 1.30 2.37
C LEU A 104 -20.01 1.57 1.77
N LYS A 105 -21.07 1.31 2.56
CA LYS A 105 -22.45 1.65 2.17
C LYS A 105 -22.64 3.16 2.03
N SER A 106 -22.03 3.97 2.91
CA SER A 106 -22.07 5.44 2.80
C SER A 106 -21.39 5.92 1.52
N LEU A 107 -20.22 5.35 1.19
CA LEU A 107 -19.47 5.71 0.00
C LEU A 107 -20.22 5.30 -1.28
N GLU A 108 -20.80 4.09 -1.33
CA GLU A 108 -21.68 3.67 -2.44
C GLU A 108 -22.91 4.58 -2.56
N GLN A 109 -23.47 5.03 -1.44
CA GLN A 109 -24.65 5.89 -1.42
C GLN A 109 -24.33 7.33 -1.89
N GLU A 110 -23.14 7.87 -1.59
CA GLU A 110 -22.64 9.12 -2.18
C GLU A 110 -22.38 8.97 -3.69
N PHE A 111 -21.79 7.85 -4.13
CA PHE A 111 -21.59 7.54 -5.56
C PHE A 111 -22.91 7.43 -6.34
N THR A 112 -24.00 6.98 -5.69
CA THR A 112 -25.35 6.96 -6.31
C THR A 112 -26.07 8.31 -6.30
N SER A 113 -25.61 9.31 -5.52
CA SER A 113 -26.31 10.60 -5.34
C SER A 113 -25.92 11.72 -6.32
N GLY A 114 -25.11 11.42 -7.35
CA GLY A 114 -24.97 12.33 -8.50
C GLY A 114 -23.80 13.32 -8.47
N THR A 115 -22.88 13.21 -7.51
CA THR A 115 -21.54 13.81 -7.69
C THR A 115 -20.67 12.80 -8.41
N SER A 116 -20.85 12.68 -9.73
CA SER A 116 -19.97 11.88 -10.57
C SER A 116 -18.56 12.47 -10.49
N LEU A 117 -17.70 11.89 -9.67
CA LEU A 117 -16.26 12.02 -9.82
C LEU A 117 -15.93 11.36 -11.17
N LEU A 118 -16.00 12.16 -12.24
CA LEU A 118 -15.62 11.76 -13.59
C LEU A 118 -14.29 11.04 -13.51
N MET A 119 -14.24 9.79 -13.96
CA MET A 119 -13.00 9.03 -14.02
C MET A 119 -11.95 9.85 -14.79
N ARG A 120 -10.79 10.08 -14.18
CA ARG A 120 -9.75 10.97 -14.71
C ARG A 120 -8.54 10.20 -15.19
N ASN A 121 -8.04 10.59 -16.37
CA ASN A 121 -6.79 10.11 -16.94
C ASN A 121 -5.58 10.99 -16.59
N THR A 122 -5.80 12.24 -16.18
CA THR A 122 -4.74 13.18 -15.87
C THR A 122 -4.33 13.09 -14.39
N LEU A 123 -3.03 13.03 -14.14
CA LEU A 123 -2.44 12.98 -12.81
C LEU A 123 -1.57 14.20 -12.55
N THR A 124 -1.67 14.72 -11.32
CA THR A 124 -0.71 15.68 -10.76
C THR A 124 0.66 15.04 -10.58
N LYS A 125 1.68 15.85 -10.27
CA LYS A 125 3.02 15.33 -9.95
C LYS A 125 2.98 14.29 -8.82
N SER A 126 2.22 14.58 -7.76
CA SER A 126 2.02 13.65 -6.63
C SER A 126 1.29 12.40 -7.07
N GLY A 127 0.25 12.53 -7.91
CA GLY A 127 -0.48 11.39 -8.48
C GLY A 127 0.41 10.45 -9.29
N LYS A 128 1.34 11.00 -10.10
CA LYS A 128 2.33 10.21 -10.84
C LYS A 128 3.31 9.49 -9.91
N LEU A 129 3.80 10.17 -8.87
CA LEU A 129 4.71 9.58 -7.89
C LEU A 129 4.06 8.40 -7.16
N GLY A 130 2.81 8.56 -6.72
CA GLY A 130 2.06 7.45 -6.09
C GLY A 130 1.80 6.29 -7.06
N LEU A 131 1.61 6.57 -8.35
CA LEU A 131 1.40 5.55 -9.38
C LEU A 131 2.67 4.73 -9.61
N ILE A 132 3.81 5.38 -9.79
CA ILE A 132 5.11 4.70 -10.00
C ILE A 132 5.44 3.83 -8.77
N LEU A 133 5.19 4.33 -7.55
CA LEU A 133 5.34 3.55 -6.31
C LEU A 133 4.41 2.33 -6.30
N LEU A 134 3.15 2.48 -6.73
CA LEU A 134 2.20 1.37 -6.80
C LEU A 134 2.64 0.30 -7.80
N GLU A 135 3.11 0.71 -8.98
CA GLU A 135 3.61 -0.17 -10.04
C GLU A 135 4.85 -0.94 -9.61
N ASP A 136 5.81 -0.29 -8.95
CA ASP A 136 7.00 -0.95 -8.39
C ASP A 136 6.62 -1.95 -7.28
N LEU A 137 5.67 -1.62 -6.41
CA LEU A 137 5.15 -2.55 -5.39
C LEU A 137 4.42 -3.74 -6.04
N ALA A 138 3.61 -3.51 -7.07
CA ALA A 138 2.97 -4.60 -7.82
C ALA A 138 4.02 -5.51 -8.49
N SER A 139 5.06 -4.92 -9.09
CA SER A 139 6.18 -5.64 -9.70
C SER A 139 6.93 -6.50 -8.68
N LEU A 140 7.22 -5.97 -7.48
CA LEU A 140 7.84 -6.73 -6.40
C LEU A 140 6.94 -7.88 -5.90
N ALA A 141 5.62 -7.67 -5.81
CA ALA A 141 4.68 -8.73 -5.41
C ALA A 141 4.57 -9.87 -6.44
N ALA A 142 4.81 -9.55 -7.71
CA ALA A 142 4.95 -10.51 -8.81
C ALA A 142 6.32 -11.22 -8.84
N SER A 143 7.20 -10.98 -7.86
CA SER A 143 8.59 -11.46 -7.83
C SER A 143 9.50 -10.85 -8.91
N GLY A 144 9.13 -9.68 -9.44
CA GLY A 144 9.96 -8.85 -10.31
C GLY A 144 10.80 -7.85 -9.52
N SER A 145 11.43 -6.92 -10.25
CA SER A 145 12.24 -5.82 -9.68
C SER A 145 11.48 -4.49 -9.69
N ALA A 146 11.74 -3.66 -8.68
CA ALA A 146 11.26 -2.29 -8.60
C ALA A 146 12.33 -1.34 -9.19
N ASN A 147 12.05 -0.80 -10.38
CA ASN A 147 13.00 0.01 -11.13
C ASN A 147 13.21 1.38 -10.50
N TRP A 148 12.13 1.99 -10.02
CA TRP A 148 12.16 3.31 -9.42
C TRP A 148 12.74 3.27 -8.01
N LEU A 149 12.34 2.30 -7.17
CA LEU A 149 12.89 2.11 -5.83
C LEU A 149 14.34 1.59 -5.85
N GLY A 150 14.81 1.04 -6.97
CA GLY A 150 16.15 0.48 -7.13
C GLY A 150 16.36 -0.80 -6.30
N VAL A 151 15.34 -1.64 -6.21
CA VAL A 151 15.35 -2.88 -5.41
C VAL A 151 15.03 -4.07 -6.31
N SER A 152 15.88 -5.10 -6.30
CA SER A 152 15.77 -6.26 -7.21
C SER A 152 14.84 -7.35 -6.73
N SER A 153 14.60 -7.45 -5.41
CA SER A 153 13.71 -8.44 -4.80
C SER A 153 13.27 -7.91 -3.44
N LEU A 154 12.09 -8.33 -2.98
CA LEU A 154 11.63 -8.09 -1.61
C LEU A 154 10.73 -9.24 -1.16
N GLN A 155 10.66 -9.51 0.14
CA GLN A 155 9.79 -10.55 0.68
C GLN A 155 8.34 -10.32 0.24
N ARG A 156 7.73 -11.29 -0.45
CA ARG A 156 6.40 -11.10 -1.09
C ARG A 156 5.31 -10.82 -0.07
N THR A 157 5.39 -11.45 1.10
CA THR A 157 4.47 -11.21 2.23
C THR A 157 4.45 -9.73 2.64
N PHE A 158 5.63 -9.13 2.80
CA PHE A 158 5.75 -7.72 3.17
C PHE A 158 5.13 -6.83 2.11
N VAL A 159 5.45 -7.05 0.84
CA VAL A 159 4.92 -6.23 -0.27
C VAL A 159 3.41 -6.34 -0.39
N LEU A 160 2.87 -7.57 -0.28
CA LEU A 160 1.42 -7.80 -0.30
C LEU A 160 0.72 -7.15 0.90
N ASP A 161 1.35 -7.09 2.08
CA ASP A 161 0.81 -6.33 3.22
C ASP A 161 0.74 -4.82 2.90
N ILE A 162 1.72 -4.27 2.16
CA ILE A 162 1.67 -2.87 1.71
C ILE A 162 0.55 -2.66 0.69
N LEU A 163 0.42 -3.54 -0.30
CA LEU A 163 -0.63 -3.46 -1.31
C LEU A 163 -2.02 -3.59 -0.68
N GLU A 164 -2.23 -4.54 0.24
CA GLU A 164 -3.48 -4.68 1.01
C GLU A 164 -3.79 -3.40 1.79
N PHE A 165 -2.79 -2.81 2.45
CA PHE A 165 -2.92 -1.53 3.13
C PHE A 165 -3.36 -0.41 2.17
N ILE A 166 -2.73 -0.29 1.00
CA ILE A 166 -3.06 0.75 0.02
C ILE A 166 -4.50 0.59 -0.49
N LEU A 167 -4.85 -0.62 -0.92
CA LEU A 167 -6.18 -0.94 -1.45
C LEU A 167 -7.28 -0.70 -0.42
N SER A 168 -7.02 -1.01 0.84
CA SER A 168 -8.03 -0.89 1.89
C SER A 168 -8.24 0.56 2.35
N ASN A 169 -7.23 1.43 2.24
CA ASN A 169 -7.26 2.79 2.79
C ASN A 169 -7.42 3.89 1.73
N TYR A 170 -7.08 3.62 0.46
CA TYR A 170 -7.09 4.63 -0.60
C TYR A 170 -8.05 4.28 -1.75
N VAL A 171 -9.19 3.68 -1.43
CA VAL A 171 -10.22 3.23 -2.39
C VAL A 171 -10.61 4.31 -3.39
N VAL A 172 -10.72 5.57 -2.94
CA VAL A 172 -11.08 6.72 -3.79
C VAL A 172 -10.12 6.92 -4.98
N LEU A 173 -8.83 6.59 -4.81
CA LEU A 173 -7.85 6.71 -5.89
C LEU A 173 -8.19 5.74 -7.02
N PHE A 174 -8.43 4.48 -6.70
CA PHE A 174 -8.74 3.42 -7.67
C PHE A 174 -10.12 3.58 -8.31
N ARG A 175 -11.07 4.25 -7.65
CA ARG A 175 -12.39 4.53 -8.24
C ARG A 175 -12.43 5.79 -9.10
N THR A 176 -11.48 6.71 -8.91
CA THR A 176 -11.50 8.03 -9.58
C THR A 176 -10.40 8.20 -10.62
N LEU A 177 -9.24 7.57 -10.42
CA LEU A 177 -8.05 7.74 -11.26
C LEU A 177 -7.83 6.47 -12.09
N ILE A 178 -8.06 6.59 -13.40
CA ILE A 178 -7.98 5.47 -14.34
C ILE A 178 -6.60 4.78 -14.29
N PRO A 179 -5.44 5.49 -14.22
CA PRO A 179 -4.16 4.79 -14.13
C PRO A 179 -4.02 3.88 -12.89
N TYR A 180 -4.63 4.24 -11.76
CA TYR A 180 -4.58 3.43 -10.54
C TYR A 180 -5.46 2.19 -10.66
N GLU A 181 -6.66 2.36 -11.22
CA GLU A 181 -7.55 1.27 -11.56
C GLU A 181 -6.89 0.26 -12.51
N GLU A 182 -6.18 0.73 -13.54
CA GLU A 182 -5.52 -0.13 -14.52
C GLU A 182 -4.45 -1.01 -13.86
N VAL A 183 -3.70 -0.49 -12.89
CA VAL A 183 -2.75 -1.28 -12.09
C VAL A 183 -3.48 -2.30 -11.22
N LEU A 184 -4.59 -1.92 -10.59
CA LEU A 184 -5.42 -2.85 -9.82
C LEU A 184 -5.93 -4.00 -10.70
N ARG A 185 -6.54 -3.69 -11.85
CA ARG A 185 -7.14 -4.65 -12.77
C ARG A 185 -6.11 -5.58 -13.39
N HIS A 186 -5.08 -5.02 -14.02
CA HIS A 186 -4.19 -5.79 -14.88
C HIS A 186 -3.01 -6.41 -14.13
N GLN A 187 -2.54 -5.77 -13.05
CA GLN A 187 -1.38 -6.26 -12.31
C GLN A 187 -1.81 -6.93 -11.01
N ILE A 188 -2.51 -6.21 -10.12
CA ILE A 188 -2.79 -6.71 -8.78
C ILE A 188 -3.76 -7.91 -8.81
N CYS A 189 -4.85 -7.85 -9.57
CA CYS A 189 -5.75 -8.99 -9.71
C CYS A 189 -5.04 -10.20 -10.33
N SER A 190 -4.17 -9.99 -11.32
CA SER A 190 -3.35 -11.06 -11.91
C SER A 190 -2.43 -11.71 -10.86
N ILE A 191 -1.77 -10.91 -10.02
CA ILE A 191 -0.92 -11.40 -8.92
C ILE A 191 -1.73 -12.20 -7.90
N LEU A 192 -2.93 -11.73 -7.54
CA LEU A 192 -3.80 -12.43 -6.59
C LEU A 192 -4.33 -13.74 -7.19
N MET A 193 -4.80 -13.73 -8.43
CA MET A 193 -5.26 -14.93 -9.13
C MET A 193 -4.14 -15.98 -9.28
N THR A 194 -2.95 -15.56 -9.69
CA THR A 194 -1.79 -16.47 -9.79
C THR A 194 -1.38 -17.02 -8.42
N SER A 195 -1.38 -16.20 -7.37
CA SER A 195 -1.05 -16.62 -6.00
C SER A 195 -2.13 -17.50 -5.36
N LEU A 196 -3.39 -17.42 -5.79
CA LEU A 196 -4.46 -18.33 -5.40
C LEU A 196 -4.35 -19.68 -6.13
N ARG A 197 -4.01 -19.66 -7.43
CA ARG A 197 -3.91 -20.86 -8.27
C ARG A 197 -2.70 -21.72 -7.97
N THR A 198 -1.68 -21.20 -7.29
CA THR A 198 -0.54 -21.98 -6.80
C THR A 198 -0.95 -22.90 -5.65
N ASP A 199 -1.84 -23.85 -5.95
CA ASP A 199 -1.99 -25.09 -5.20
C ASP A 199 -0.94 -26.07 -5.72
N SER A 200 -0.17 -26.67 -4.80
CA SER A 200 0.49 -27.98 -4.90
C SER A 200 2.01 -28.13 -5.02
N GLU A 201 2.83 -27.11 -5.29
CA GLU A 201 4.31 -27.32 -5.26
C GLU A 201 4.95 -26.65 -4.04
N PHE A 202 5.21 -27.51 -3.04
CA PHE A 202 5.93 -27.18 -1.81
C PHE A 202 7.37 -26.80 -2.13
N GLU A 203 7.66 -25.52 -2.28
CA GLU A 203 8.99 -24.94 -2.05
C GLU A 203 8.89 -23.40 -1.92
N GLY A 204 9.08 -22.87 -0.71
CA GLY A 204 9.23 -21.42 -0.45
C GLY A 204 8.07 -20.72 0.29
N GLU A 205 8.10 -19.38 0.27
CA GLU A 205 7.23 -18.47 1.06
C GLU A 205 5.72 -18.63 0.77
N THR A 206 5.35 -19.08 -0.43
CA THR A 206 3.96 -19.27 -0.89
C THR A 206 3.22 -20.40 -0.15
N GLY A 207 3.96 -21.33 0.45
CA GLY A 207 3.41 -22.42 1.26
C GLY A 207 2.98 -22.01 2.67
N GLU A 208 3.38 -20.83 3.15
CA GLU A 208 3.13 -20.44 4.53
C GLU A 208 1.64 -20.12 4.79
N PRO A 209 1.08 -20.57 5.93
CA PRO A 209 -0.31 -20.28 6.28
C PRO A 209 -0.57 -18.78 6.47
N TYR A 210 0.44 -17.98 6.77
CA TYR A 210 0.32 -16.52 6.81
C TYR A 210 0.13 -15.93 5.41
N PHE A 211 0.98 -16.31 4.44
CA PHE A 211 0.88 -15.83 3.06
C PHE A 211 -0.48 -16.17 2.43
N ARG A 212 -0.96 -17.40 2.60
CA ARG A 212 -2.28 -17.82 2.09
C ARG A 212 -3.42 -17.00 2.69
N ARG A 213 -3.40 -16.78 4.00
CA ARG A 213 -4.40 -15.92 4.67
C ARG A 213 -4.33 -14.48 4.18
N LEU A 214 -3.13 -13.97 3.92
CA LEU A 214 -2.94 -12.64 3.35
C LEU A 214 -3.55 -12.53 1.95
N VAL A 215 -3.26 -13.46 1.05
CA VAL A 215 -3.82 -13.49 -0.31
C VAL A 215 -5.35 -13.55 -0.25
N LEU A 216 -5.93 -14.47 0.53
CA LEU A 216 -7.38 -14.58 0.70
C LEU A 216 -8.00 -13.29 1.25
N ARG A 217 -7.34 -12.66 2.22
CA ARG A 217 -7.78 -11.37 2.79
C ARG A 217 -7.71 -10.25 1.76
N SER A 218 -6.67 -10.19 0.94
CA SER A 218 -6.54 -9.20 -0.15
C SER A 218 -7.62 -9.41 -1.21
N VAL A 219 -7.89 -10.65 -1.61
CA VAL A 219 -8.97 -10.99 -2.56
C VAL A 219 -10.33 -10.60 -2.00
N ALA A 220 -10.61 -10.91 -0.73
CA ALA A 220 -11.85 -10.52 -0.08
C ALA A 220 -12.01 -8.98 -0.03
N HIS A 221 -10.93 -8.24 0.21
CA HIS A 221 -10.95 -6.77 0.10
C HIS A 221 -11.23 -6.32 -1.32
N VAL A 222 -10.60 -6.93 -2.33
CA VAL A 222 -10.81 -6.55 -3.72
C VAL A 222 -12.26 -6.75 -4.15
N ILE A 223 -12.83 -7.93 -3.89
CA ILE A 223 -14.24 -8.22 -4.18
C ILE A 223 -15.16 -7.25 -3.44
N ARG A 224 -14.89 -7.00 -2.15
CA ARG A 224 -15.73 -6.11 -1.35
C ARG A 224 -15.68 -4.66 -1.83
N LEU A 225 -14.49 -4.14 -2.16
CA LEU A 225 -14.28 -2.71 -2.41
C LEU A 225 -14.36 -2.34 -3.90
N TYR A 226 -14.19 -3.30 -4.82
CA TYR A 226 -14.03 -3.05 -6.24
C TYR A 226 -14.85 -3.97 -7.16
N SER A 227 -15.77 -4.80 -6.64
CA SER A 227 -16.62 -5.67 -7.49
C SER A 227 -17.36 -4.92 -8.59
N SER A 228 -17.84 -3.70 -8.33
CA SER A 228 -18.49 -2.85 -9.33
C SER A 228 -17.57 -2.39 -10.46
N LEU A 229 -16.26 -2.38 -10.23
CA LEU A 229 -15.21 -1.94 -11.17
C LEU A 229 -14.55 -3.12 -11.91
N LEU A 230 -14.67 -4.31 -11.34
CA LEU A 230 -13.98 -5.55 -11.73
C LEU A 230 -15.00 -6.69 -11.93
N ILE A 231 -16.08 -6.42 -12.66
CA ILE A 231 -17.18 -7.39 -12.83
C ILE A 231 -16.64 -8.70 -13.41
N THR A 232 -15.80 -8.62 -14.45
CA THR A 232 -15.21 -9.79 -15.10
C THR A 232 -14.18 -10.53 -14.25
N GLU A 233 -13.39 -9.84 -13.44
CA GLU A 233 -12.34 -10.44 -12.61
C GLU A 233 -12.86 -10.93 -11.26
N SER A 234 -14.02 -10.42 -10.81
CA SER A 234 -14.67 -10.87 -9.58
C SER A 234 -15.59 -12.08 -9.77
N GLU A 235 -15.97 -12.40 -11.00
CA GLU A 235 -16.74 -13.60 -11.37
C GLU A 235 -15.87 -14.85 -11.59
N VAL A 236 -14.56 -14.67 -11.84
CA VAL A 236 -13.57 -15.74 -12.11
C VAL A 236 -12.90 -16.23 -10.82
#